data_AF-A0A8D1FMP8-F1
#
_entry.id   AF-A0A8D1FMP8-F1
#
_cell.length_a   1.000
_cell.length_b   1.000
_cell.length_c   1.000
_cell.angle_alpha   90.00
_cell.angle_beta   90.00
_cell.angle_gamma   90.00
#
_symmetry.space_group_name_H-M   'P 1'
#
loop_
_entity.id
_entity.type
_entity.pdbx_description
1 polymer ?
#
loop_
_entity_poly.entity_id
_entity_poly.type
_entity_poly.pdbx_seq_one_letter_code
_entity_poly.pdbx_strand_id
1 'polypeptide(L)'
;MEPGAGGRSAARGHGAGPLSTPPPREQERKLEQEKLSGVVKSVHRRLRKKYREVGDFDKIWREHCEDEETLCEYAVAMKNLADNHWAKTCEGEGRIEWCCSVCREYFQNGGKRKALEKDEKRAVLATKTTPALNMHDSSKLEGHLTNLSFTNPEFITELLQTSGKIRLLDVGSCFNPFLKFEEFLTVGIDIVPAVEVCVVVYFVF
;
A
#
# COMPACT_ATOMS: atom_id res chain seq x y z
N MET A 1 10.73 -52.48 56.76
CA MET A 1 9.37 -52.97 57.09
C MET A 1 8.40 -51.87 56.76
N GLU A 2 7.81 -51.95 55.57
CA GLU A 2 6.55 -51.28 55.17
C GLU A 2 5.36 -51.87 55.98
N PRO A 3 4.08 -51.43 55.82
CA PRO A 3 3.54 -50.08 55.57
C PRO A 3 2.28 -49.75 56.42
N GLY A 4 1.74 -48.54 56.30
CA GLY A 4 0.38 -48.18 56.75
C GLY A 4 -0.32 -47.26 55.75
N ALA A 5 -1.35 -47.77 55.10
CA ALA A 5 -2.04 -47.20 53.94
C ALA A 5 -3.23 -46.27 54.28
N GLY A 6 -3.57 -45.40 53.31
CA GLY A 6 -4.82 -44.62 53.24
C GLY A 6 -4.56 -43.25 52.61
N GLY A 7 -5.20 -42.77 51.53
CA GLY A 7 -6.37 -43.21 50.80
C GLY A 7 -6.45 -42.55 49.42
N ARG A 8 -7.36 -43.09 48.60
CA ARG A 8 -7.61 -42.81 47.18
C ARG A 8 -8.30 -41.47 46.92
N SER A 9 -7.94 -40.78 45.82
CA SER A 9 -8.80 -40.65 44.61
C SER A 9 -8.42 -39.45 43.76
N ALA A 10 -8.40 -39.72 42.45
CA ALA A 10 -8.19 -38.78 41.36
C ALA A 10 -9.45 -37.96 41.02
N ALA A 11 -9.26 -37.03 40.08
CA ALA A 11 -10.22 -36.13 39.42
C ALA A 11 -10.35 -34.76 40.12
N ARG A 12 -10.40 -33.61 39.43
CA ARG A 12 -11.00 -33.36 38.12
C ARG A 12 -10.64 -31.95 37.64
N GLY A 13 -10.34 -31.83 36.35
CA GLY A 13 -10.62 -30.69 35.47
C GLY A 13 -10.28 -29.28 35.96
N HIS A 14 -9.18 -28.72 35.48
CA HIS A 14 -9.14 -27.28 35.24
C HIS A 14 -10.11 -26.97 34.10
N GLY A 15 -11.22 -26.33 34.45
CA GLY A 15 -12.24 -25.90 33.52
C GLY A 15 -11.61 -25.01 32.46
N ALA A 16 -11.71 -25.44 31.21
CA ALA A 16 -11.73 -24.51 30.10
C ALA A 16 -12.88 -23.53 30.39
N GLY A 17 -12.54 -22.28 30.66
CA GLY A 17 -13.53 -21.20 30.69
C GLY A 17 -14.30 -21.22 29.37
N PRO A 18 -15.59 -20.84 29.37
CA PRO A 18 -16.39 -20.88 28.16
C PRO A 18 -15.70 -19.99 27.11
N LEU A 19 -15.42 -20.57 25.94
CA LEU A 19 -15.12 -19.81 24.73
C LEU A 19 -16.30 -18.87 24.53
N SER A 20 -16.13 -17.60 24.92
CA SER A 20 -17.11 -16.55 24.68
C SER A 20 -17.29 -16.45 23.18
N THR A 21 -18.40 -17.01 22.68
CA THR A 21 -18.79 -16.86 21.29
C THR A 21 -18.97 -15.37 21.04
N PRO A 22 -18.28 -14.79 20.05
CA PRO A 22 -18.41 -13.37 19.79
C PRO A 22 -19.87 -13.07 19.43
N PRO A 23 -20.38 -11.88 19.79
CA PRO A 23 -21.77 -11.51 19.53
C PRO A 23 -22.12 -11.69 18.03
N PRO A 24 -23.38 -12.01 17.67
CA PRO A 24 -23.77 -12.35 16.30
C PRO A 24 -23.26 -11.37 15.23
N ARG A 25 -23.29 -10.07 15.51
CA ARG A 25 -22.80 -9.01 14.62
C ARG A 25 -21.29 -9.05 14.36
N GLU A 26 -20.51 -9.55 15.30
CA GLU A 26 -19.06 -9.69 15.13
C GLU A 26 -18.69 -10.93 14.33
N GLN A 27 -19.47 -12.01 14.48
CA GLN A 27 -19.35 -13.20 13.64
C GLN A 27 -19.68 -12.89 12.18
N GLU A 28 -20.77 -12.15 11.93
CA GLU A 28 -21.15 -11.70 10.58
C GLU A 28 -20.03 -10.87 9.93
N ARG A 29 -19.47 -9.88 10.64
CA ARG A 29 -18.35 -9.06 10.14
C ARG A 29 -17.13 -9.91 9.82
N LYS A 30 -16.81 -10.91 10.64
CA LYS A 30 -15.67 -11.80 10.40
C LYS A 30 -15.88 -12.67 9.15
N LEU A 31 -17.08 -13.22 8.98
CA LEU A 31 -17.44 -14.01 7.81
C LEU A 31 -17.40 -13.16 6.53
N GLU A 32 -17.89 -11.93 6.59
CA GLU A 32 -17.80 -10.97 5.50
C GLU A 32 -16.34 -10.65 5.15
N GLN A 33 -15.51 -10.34 6.15
CA GLN A 33 -14.07 -10.10 5.95
C GLN A 33 -13.38 -11.30 5.28
N GLU A 34 -13.69 -12.52 5.75
CA GLU A 34 -13.14 -13.76 5.19
C GLU A 34 -13.57 -13.93 3.73
N LYS A 35 -14.85 -13.72 3.41
CA LYS A 35 -15.38 -13.77 2.04
C LYS A 35 -14.68 -12.77 1.12
N LEU A 36 -14.63 -11.49 1.50
CA LEU A 36 -14.01 -10.44 0.69
C LEU A 36 -12.51 -10.69 0.50
N SER A 37 -11.80 -11.08 1.57
CA SER A 37 -10.38 -11.43 1.47
C SER A 37 -10.15 -12.67 0.61
N GLY A 38 -11.12 -13.59 0.59
CA GLY A 38 -11.14 -14.79 -0.24
C GLY A 38 -11.13 -14.44 -1.73
N VAL A 39 -11.95 -13.46 -2.16
CA VAL A 39 -11.98 -12.96 -3.54
C VAL A 39 -10.59 -12.49 -3.97
N VAL A 40 -10.02 -11.53 -3.23
CA VAL A 40 -8.69 -10.95 -3.51
C VAL A 40 -7.60 -12.04 -3.58
N LYS A 41 -7.59 -12.95 -2.60
CA LYS A 41 -6.63 -14.07 -2.56
C LYS A 41 -6.81 -15.03 -3.73
N SER A 42 -8.04 -15.26 -4.17
CA SER A 42 -8.33 -16.17 -5.27
C SER A 42 -7.84 -15.61 -6.61
N VAL A 43 -8.07 -14.33 -6.89
CA VAL A 43 -7.58 -13.64 -8.10
C VAL A 43 -6.07 -13.77 -8.21
N HIS A 44 -5.32 -13.39 -7.17
CA HIS A 44 -3.86 -13.51 -7.15
C HIS A 44 -3.38 -14.96 -7.28
N ARG A 45 -4.11 -15.93 -6.71
CA ARG A 45 -3.78 -17.36 -6.81
C ARG A 45 -3.97 -17.87 -8.24
N ARG A 46 -5.07 -17.49 -8.91
CA ARG A 46 -5.33 -17.86 -10.31
C ARG A 46 -4.26 -17.29 -11.22
N LEU A 47 -3.90 -16.01 -11.08
CA LEU A 47 -2.82 -15.39 -11.86
C LEU A 47 -1.48 -16.12 -11.70
N ARG A 48 -1.05 -16.39 -10.46
CA ARG A 48 0.18 -17.16 -10.21
C ARG A 48 0.11 -18.58 -10.77
N LYS A 49 -1.06 -19.23 -10.74
CA LYS A 49 -1.25 -20.57 -11.31
C LYS A 49 -1.12 -20.52 -12.83
N LYS A 50 -1.86 -19.64 -13.51
CA LYS A 50 -1.78 -19.42 -14.96
C LYS A 50 -0.34 -19.15 -15.40
N TYR A 51 0.37 -18.30 -14.66
CA TYR A 51 1.76 -17.97 -14.99
C TYR A 51 2.68 -19.19 -14.93
N ARG A 52 2.54 -20.04 -13.91
CA ARG A 52 3.33 -21.29 -13.82
C ARG A 52 2.99 -22.31 -14.91
N GLU A 53 1.79 -22.27 -15.45
CA GLU A 53 1.32 -23.22 -16.47
C GLU A 53 1.68 -22.77 -17.89
N VAL A 54 1.55 -21.47 -18.18
CA VAL A 54 1.71 -20.92 -19.55
C VAL A 54 3.07 -20.23 -19.74
N GLY A 55 3.58 -19.52 -18.73
CA GLY A 55 4.84 -18.78 -18.79
C GLY A 55 4.81 -17.46 -19.56
N ASP A 56 3.73 -17.15 -20.27
CA ASP A 56 3.56 -15.92 -21.07
C ASP A 56 2.88 -14.83 -20.23
N PHE A 57 3.67 -13.85 -19.77
CA PHE A 57 3.18 -12.75 -18.94
C PHE A 57 2.19 -11.85 -19.69
N ASP A 58 2.50 -11.49 -20.92
CA ASP A 58 1.73 -10.49 -21.68
C ASP A 58 0.35 -11.00 -22.02
N LYS A 59 0.27 -12.28 -22.44
CA LYS A 59 -1.00 -12.93 -22.72
C LYS A 59 -1.84 -13.04 -21.45
N ILE A 60 -1.27 -13.48 -20.34
CA ILE A 60 -2.00 -13.64 -19.07
C ILE A 60 -2.49 -12.29 -18.55
N TRP A 61 -1.65 -11.26 -18.63
CA TRP A 61 -1.99 -9.92 -18.17
C TRP A 61 -3.10 -9.30 -19.00
N ARG A 62 -3.02 -9.43 -20.33
CA ARG A 62 -4.07 -8.96 -21.25
C ARG A 62 -5.41 -9.64 -21.00
N GLU A 63 -5.41 -10.98 -20.94
CA GLU A 63 -6.63 -11.75 -20.62
C GLU A 63 -7.20 -11.36 -19.24
N HIS A 64 -6.34 -11.04 -18.28
CA HIS A 64 -6.80 -10.60 -16.96
C HIS A 64 -7.43 -9.21 -17.00
N CYS A 65 -6.86 -8.27 -17.77
CA CYS A 65 -7.39 -6.92 -17.95
C CYS A 65 -8.75 -6.93 -18.70
N GLU A 66 -9.00 -7.95 -19.52
CA GLU A 66 -10.26 -8.14 -20.26
C GLU A 66 -11.36 -8.84 -19.42
N ASP A 67 -11.00 -9.46 -18.29
CA ASP A 67 -11.94 -10.13 -17.37
C ASP A 67 -12.64 -9.12 -16.45
N GLU A 68 -13.53 -8.31 -17.05
CA GLU A 68 -14.26 -7.22 -16.38
C GLU A 68 -15.05 -7.70 -15.15
N GLU A 69 -15.64 -8.89 -15.22
CA GLU A 69 -16.42 -9.47 -14.12
C GLU A 69 -15.54 -9.70 -12.90
N THR A 70 -14.42 -10.43 -13.07
CA THR A 70 -13.47 -10.65 -11.97
C THR A 70 -12.92 -9.33 -11.43
N LEU A 71 -12.58 -8.40 -12.32
CA LEU A 71 -11.99 -7.12 -11.93
C LEU A 71 -12.99 -6.26 -11.13
N CYS A 72 -14.26 -6.24 -11.52
CA CYS A 72 -15.32 -5.56 -10.78
C CYS A 72 -15.52 -6.17 -9.39
N GLU A 73 -15.59 -7.50 -9.29
CA GLU A 73 -15.67 -8.19 -8.00
C GLU A 73 -14.46 -7.89 -7.10
N TYR A 74 -13.27 -7.86 -7.69
CA TYR A 74 -12.02 -7.52 -7.01
C TYR A 74 -12.07 -6.09 -6.45
N ALA A 75 -12.47 -5.11 -7.27
CA ALA A 75 -12.55 -3.71 -6.88
C ALA A 75 -13.54 -3.50 -5.72
N VAL A 76 -14.73 -4.10 -5.83
CA VAL A 76 -15.75 -4.05 -4.77
C VAL A 76 -15.24 -4.71 -3.48
N ALA A 77 -14.57 -5.87 -3.60
CA ALA A 77 -14.01 -6.55 -2.45
C ALA A 77 -12.92 -5.71 -1.75
N MET A 78 -12.02 -5.09 -2.53
CA MET A 78 -10.96 -4.21 -2.03
C MET A 78 -11.53 -2.99 -1.31
N LYS A 79 -12.50 -2.30 -1.91
CA LYS A 79 -13.15 -1.14 -1.30
C LYS A 79 -13.87 -1.51 0.00
N ASN A 80 -14.65 -2.59 0.01
CA ASN A 80 -15.38 -3.01 1.21
C ASN A 80 -14.43 -3.46 2.35
N LEU A 81 -13.32 -4.11 2.03
CA LEU A 81 -12.27 -4.42 3.01
C LEU A 81 -11.69 -3.15 3.62
N ALA A 82 -11.41 -2.14 2.80
CA ALA A 82 -10.87 -0.87 3.26
C ALA A 82 -11.85 -0.13 4.17
N ASP A 83 -13.09 0.07 3.71
CA ASP A 83 -14.11 0.86 4.42
C ASP A 83 -14.53 0.20 5.74
N ASN A 84 -14.71 -1.12 5.76
CA ASN A 84 -15.38 -1.80 6.86
C ASN A 84 -14.44 -2.56 7.80
N HIS A 85 -13.28 -3.02 7.32
CA HIS A 85 -12.43 -3.96 8.06
C HIS A 85 -11.02 -3.44 8.35
N TRP A 86 -10.44 -2.58 7.51
CA TRP A 86 -9.09 -2.06 7.75
C TRP A 86 -9.06 -0.87 8.71
N ALA A 87 -10.08 -0.01 8.69
CA ALA A 87 -10.11 1.19 9.52
C ALA A 87 -10.36 0.93 11.02
N LYS A 88 -10.99 -0.20 11.39
CA LYS A 88 -11.49 -0.45 12.76
C LYS A 88 -10.65 -1.40 13.61
N THR A 89 -9.67 -2.07 13.02
CA THR A 89 -8.92 -3.15 13.68
C THR A 89 -7.58 -2.68 14.27
N CYS A 90 -7.23 -1.40 14.11
CA CYS A 90 -6.06 -0.80 14.72
C CYS A 90 -6.51 0.09 15.89
N GLU A 91 -6.16 -0.26 17.13
CA GLU A 91 -6.08 0.74 18.20
C GLU A 91 -4.90 1.67 17.85
N GLY A 92 -5.16 2.71 17.05
CA GLY A 92 -4.14 3.64 16.57
C GLY A 92 -4.48 4.31 15.24
N GLU A 93 -3.56 5.16 14.77
CA GLU A 93 -3.64 5.84 13.47
C GLU A 93 -3.65 4.81 12.33
N GLY A 94 -4.66 4.86 11.45
CA GLY A 94 -4.76 3.97 10.29
C GLY A 94 -3.59 4.17 9.32
N ARG A 95 -3.33 3.20 8.43
CA ARG A 95 -2.19 3.28 7.48
C ARG A 95 -2.23 4.54 6.61
N ILE A 96 -3.42 4.97 6.23
CA ILE A 96 -3.62 6.16 5.39
C ILE A 96 -3.27 7.44 6.15
N GLU A 97 -3.73 7.54 7.39
CA GLU A 97 -3.41 8.63 8.29
C GLU A 97 -1.90 8.65 8.62
N TRP A 98 -1.31 7.48 8.89
CA TRP A 98 0.13 7.34 9.11
C TRP A 98 0.94 7.81 7.89
N CYS A 99 0.56 7.40 6.67
CA CYS A 99 1.17 7.91 5.44
C CYS A 99 1.06 9.44 5.35
N CYS A 100 -0.12 10.00 5.68
CA CYS A 100 -0.32 11.45 5.71
C CYS A 100 0.65 12.13 6.69
N SER A 101 0.78 11.59 7.90
CA SER A 101 1.68 12.09 8.95
C SER A 101 3.14 12.05 8.50
N VAL A 102 3.57 10.95 7.89
CA VAL A 102 4.94 10.79 7.35
C VAL A 102 5.22 11.79 6.24
N CYS A 103 4.29 11.97 5.30
CA CYS A 103 4.42 12.95 4.22
C CYS A 103 4.50 14.38 4.78
N ARG A 104 3.67 14.72 5.76
CA ARG A 104 3.71 16.03 6.44
C ARG A 104 5.07 16.26 7.10
N GLU A 105 5.56 15.27 7.85
CA GLU A 105 6.86 15.38 8.51
C GLU A 105 8.01 15.55 7.50
N TYR A 106 8.00 14.76 6.43
CA TYR A 106 9.04 14.81 5.42
C TYR A 106 9.02 16.13 4.64
N PHE A 107 7.88 16.51 4.06
CA PHE A 107 7.82 17.64 3.13
C PHE A 107 7.64 19.00 3.80
N GLN A 108 6.97 19.07 4.95
CA GLN A 108 6.57 20.34 5.58
C GLN A 108 7.30 20.61 6.90
N ASN A 109 7.57 19.59 7.72
CA ASN A 109 8.21 19.78 9.04
C ASN A 109 9.74 19.61 9.02
N GLY A 110 10.37 19.80 7.86
CA GLY A 110 11.82 19.78 7.73
C GLY A 110 12.47 18.39 7.71
N GLY A 111 11.70 17.31 7.59
CA GLY A 111 12.24 15.96 7.43
C GLY A 111 13.11 15.80 6.18
N LYS A 112 12.70 16.40 5.05
CA LYS A 112 13.47 16.44 3.79
C LYS A 112 14.82 17.12 3.97
N ARG A 113 14.86 18.25 4.68
CA ARG A 113 16.11 18.96 5.00
C ARG A 113 17.04 18.08 5.84
N LYS A 114 16.52 17.45 6.90
CA LYS A 114 17.29 16.50 7.74
C LYS A 114 17.83 15.32 6.91
N ALA A 115 17.05 14.80 5.96
CA ALA A 115 17.48 13.71 5.08
C ALA A 115 18.64 14.13 4.17
N LEU A 116 18.54 15.30 3.53
CA LEU A 116 19.60 15.85 2.68
C LEU A 116 20.90 16.12 3.46
N GLU A 117 20.80 16.75 4.64
CA GLU A 117 21.97 16.98 5.53
C GLU A 117 22.65 15.66 5.94
N LYS A 118 21.86 14.60 6.16
CA LYS A 118 22.39 13.26 6.50
C LYS A 118 23.10 12.63 5.31
N ASP A 119 22.53 12.74 4.11
CA ASP A 119 23.11 12.18 2.89
C ASP A 119 24.40 12.91 2.50
N GLU A 120 24.46 14.24 2.68
CA GLU A 120 25.69 15.03 2.50
C GLU A 120 26.81 14.58 3.45
N LYS A 121 26.50 14.41 4.75
CA LYS A 121 27.47 13.89 5.73
C LYS A 121 27.98 12.50 5.35
N ARG A 122 27.11 11.63 4.82
CA ARG A 122 27.48 10.28 4.33
C ARG A 122 28.38 10.35 3.09
N ALA A 123 28.08 11.23 2.14
CA ALA A 123 28.89 11.43 0.95
C ALA A 123 30.30 11.92 1.30
N VAL A 124 30.41 12.90 2.21
CA VAL A 124 31.70 13.39 2.70
C VAL A 124 32.50 12.29 3.38
N LEU A 125 31.88 11.44 4.19
CA LEU A 125 32.58 10.32 4.83
C LEU A 125 33.04 9.26 3.82
N ALA A 126 32.22 8.97 2.81
CA ALA A 126 32.57 8.04 1.74
C ALA A 126 33.80 8.53 0.95
N THR A 127 33.82 9.80 0.55
CA THR A 127 34.96 10.40 -0.17
C THR A 127 36.26 10.45 0.63
N LYS A 128 36.18 10.54 1.98
CA LYS A 128 37.35 10.49 2.87
C LYS A 128 37.93 9.09 3.07
N THR A 129 37.17 8.04 2.75
CA THR A 129 37.54 6.63 3.01
C THR A 129 38.04 5.91 1.74
N THR A 130 37.86 6.50 0.55
CA THR A 130 38.39 5.98 -0.73
C THR A 130 39.65 6.74 -1.16
N PRO A 131 40.84 6.09 -1.26
CA PRO A 131 41.98 6.70 -1.93
C PRO A 131 41.66 6.84 -3.43
N ALA A 132 41.94 8.03 -3.95
CA ALA A 132 41.56 8.51 -5.27
C ALA A 132 42.00 7.60 -6.42
N LEU A 133 41.06 7.18 -7.25
CA LEU A 133 41.30 6.94 -8.67
C LEU A 133 40.17 7.58 -9.50
N ASN A 134 40.58 8.68 -10.13
CA ASN A 134 40.20 9.21 -11.45
C ASN A 134 38.91 10.01 -11.64
N MET A 135 39.19 11.27 -12.03
CA MET A 135 38.39 12.17 -12.84
C MET A 135 37.74 11.45 -14.03
N HIS A 136 36.46 11.72 -14.27
CA HIS A 136 36.03 12.09 -15.62
C HIS A 136 34.83 13.05 -15.60
N ASP A 137 34.96 14.01 -16.49
CA ASP A 137 34.12 15.14 -16.86
C ASP A 137 32.64 14.75 -17.06
N SER A 138 31.72 15.50 -16.44
CA SER A 138 30.27 15.32 -16.61
C SER A 138 29.74 16.37 -17.58
N SER A 139 29.84 16.07 -18.87
CA SER A 139 29.12 16.78 -19.92
C SER A 139 27.61 16.62 -19.72
N LYS A 140 26.92 17.74 -19.53
CA LYS A 140 25.46 17.86 -19.49
C LYS A 140 24.85 17.27 -20.77
N LEU A 141 23.93 16.33 -20.62
CA LEU A 141 23.02 15.89 -21.68
C LEU A 141 21.60 16.29 -21.27
N GLU A 142 21.17 17.50 -21.66
CA GLU A 142 19.76 17.88 -21.66
C GLU A 142 19.10 17.25 -22.90
N GLY A 143 18.43 16.12 -22.67
CA GLY A 143 17.59 15.45 -23.65
C GLY A 143 16.24 16.15 -23.78
N HIS A 144 16.13 16.93 -24.86
CA HIS A 144 14.93 17.43 -25.51
C HIS A 144 13.73 16.46 -25.47
N LEU A 145 12.66 16.80 -24.73
CA LEU A 145 11.33 16.22 -24.91
C LEU A 145 10.39 17.32 -25.42
N THR A 146 10.15 17.32 -26.72
CA THR A 146 9.17 18.19 -27.37
C THR A 146 7.79 17.55 -27.41
N ASN A 147 6.80 18.45 -27.32
CA ASN A 147 5.39 18.32 -27.66
C ASN A 147 4.43 17.73 -26.62
N LEU A 148 3.83 18.64 -25.83
CA LEU A 148 2.37 18.82 -25.77
C LEU A 148 2.07 20.27 -25.34
N SER A 149 1.67 21.08 -26.31
CA SER A 149 1.25 22.47 -26.12
C SER A 149 -0.16 22.50 -25.52
N PHE A 150 -0.29 22.94 -24.26
CA PHE A 150 -1.24 24.00 -23.86
C PHE A 150 -1.11 24.44 -22.39
N THR A 151 0.06 24.36 -21.74
CA THR A 151 0.31 25.08 -20.47
C THR A 151 1.81 25.19 -20.27
N ASN A 152 2.31 26.40 -20.00
CA ASN A 152 3.73 26.58 -19.68
C ASN A 152 4.06 25.74 -18.42
N PRO A 153 4.91 24.69 -18.49
CA PRO A 153 5.21 23.81 -17.36
C PRO A 153 5.87 24.56 -16.19
N GLU A 154 6.57 25.67 -16.46
CA GLU A 154 7.12 26.53 -15.41
C GLU A 154 6.00 27.17 -14.58
N PHE A 155 4.95 27.67 -15.23
CA PHE A 155 3.82 28.32 -14.56
C PHE A 155 2.98 27.34 -13.73
N ILE A 156 2.72 26.14 -14.25
CA ILE A 156 2.06 25.07 -13.47
C ILE A 156 2.93 24.69 -12.26
N THR A 157 4.23 24.54 -12.46
CA THR A 157 5.13 24.15 -11.37
C THR A 157 5.16 25.21 -10.28
N GLU A 158 5.22 26.48 -10.65
CA GLU A 158 5.22 27.62 -9.72
C GLU A 158 3.87 27.77 -8.99
N LEU A 159 2.74 27.62 -9.68
CA LEU A 159 1.40 27.64 -9.09
C LEU A 159 1.19 26.46 -8.11
N LEU A 160 1.70 25.28 -8.47
CA LEU A 160 1.62 24.10 -7.62
C LEU A 160 2.55 24.20 -6.40
N GLN A 161 3.74 24.77 -6.58
CA GLN A 161 4.69 25.06 -5.50
C GLN A 161 4.14 26.11 -4.53
N THR A 162 3.47 27.15 -5.02
CA THR A 162 2.83 28.19 -4.19
C THR A 162 1.63 27.67 -3.42
N SER A 163 0.95 26.62 -3.88
CA SER A 163 -0.17 26.02 -3.13
C SER A 163 0.24 25.38 -1.80
N GLY A 164 1.53 25.07 -1.61
CA GLY A 164 2.04 24.36 -0.42
C GLY A 164 1.57 22.90 -0.28
N LYS A 165 0.75 22.41 -1.21
CA LYS A 165 0.24 21.03 -1.21
C LYS A 165 1.28 20.05 -1.72
N ILE A 166 1.23 18.83 -1.17
CA ILE A 166 2.07 17.71 -1.58
C ILE A 166 1.39 17.03 -2.76
N ARG A 167 2.08 16.92 -3.89
CA ARG A 167 1.59 16.15 -5.04
C ARG A 167 1.79 14.65 -4.79
N LEU A 168 0.71 13.89 -4.84
CA LEU A 168 0.71 12.47 -4.50
C LEU A 168 0.13 11.66 -5.67
N LEU A 169 0.92 10.72 -6.19
CA LEU A 169 0.43 9.69 -7.11
C LEU A 169 0.21 8.41 -6.31
N ASP A 170 -1.05 8.02 -6.15
CA ASP A 170 -1.44 6.81 -5.41
C ASP A 170 -1.69 5.66 -6.38
N VAL A 171 -0.77 4.69 -6.41
CA VAL A 171 -0.77 3.58 -7.37
C VAL A 171 -1.44 2.36 -6.76
N GLY A 172 -2.39 1.76 -7.49
CA GLY A 172 -3.23 0.68 -6.94
C GLY A 172 -4.20 1.24 -5.90
N SER A 173 -4.67 2.47 -6.15
CA SER A 173 -5.47 3.24 -5.21
C SER A 173 -6.84 2.61 -4.97
N CYS A 174 -7.43 2.03 -6.03
CA CYS A 174 -8.79 1.50 -6.14
C CYS A 174 -9.91 2.52 -5.84
N PHE A 175 -9.83 3.25 -4.73
CA PHE A 175 -10.84 4.17 -4.21
C PHE A 175 -10.34 5.54 -3.73
N ASN A 176 -9.06 5.91 -3.98
CA ASN A 176 -8.48 7.23 -3.66
C ASN A 176 -8.63 7.67 -2.19
N PRO A 177 -8.08 6.91 -1.22
CA PRO A 177 -8.22 7.21 0.21
C PRO A 177 -7.61 8.55 0.63
N PHE A 178 -6.67 9.11 -0.14
CA PHE A 178 -5.99 10.35 0.20
C PHE A 178 -6.76 11.61 -0.24
N LEU A 179 -7.84 11.47 -1.02
CA LEU A 179 -8.66 12.60 -1.45
C LEU A 179 -9.27 13.39 -0.28
N LYS A 180 -9.39 12.76 0.89
CA LYS A 180 -9.92 13.37 2.12
C LYS A 180 -8.97 14.36 2.81
N PHE A 181 -7.70 14.42 2.43
CA PHE A 181 -6.72 15.32 3.04
C PHE A 181 -6.44 16.51 2.13
N GLU A 182 -6.67 17.71 2.65
CA GLU A 182 -6.52 18.94 1.87
C GLU A 182 -5.05 19.26 1.55
N GLU A 183 -4.11 18.70 2.31
CA GLU A 183 -2.67 18.88 2.11
C GLU A 183 -2.16 18.16 0.87
N PHE A 184 -2.92 17.21 0.32
CA PHE A 184 -2.54 16.51 -0.90
C PHE A 184 -3.24 17.05 -2.14
N LEU A 185 -2.49 17.09 -3.24
CA LEU A 185 -3.02 17.06 -4.59
C LEU A 185 -2.84 15.63 -5.12
N THR A 186 -3.84 14.80 -4.87
CA THR A 186 -3.77 13.36 -5.15
C THR A 186 -4.31 13.02 -6.53
N VAL A 187 -3.58 12.18 -7.26
CA VAL A 187 -4.07 11.42 -8.41
C VAL A 187 -4.02 9.95 -8.05
N GLY A 188 -5.19 9.32 -7.88
CA GLY A 188 -5.29 7.88 -7.69
C GLY A 188 -5.35 7.17 -9.03
N ILE A 189 -4.56 6.11 -9.21
CA ILE A 189 -4.59 5.26 -10.41
C ILE A 189 -4.81 3.80 -10.02
N ASP A 190 -5.58 3.08 -10.83
CA ASP A 190 -5.82 1.65 -10.66
C ASP A 190 -6.13 0.98 -12.01
N ILE A 191 -5.94 -0.34 -12.11
CA ILE A 191 -6.37 -1.10 -13.30
C ILE A 191 -7.90 -1.26 -13.33
N VAL A 192 -8.53 -1.29 -12.15
CA VAL A 192 -9.99 -1.34 -11.99
C VAL A 192 -10.41 -0.49 -10.78
N PRO A 193 -10.71 0.79 -11.01
CA PRO A 193 -11.25 1.67 -9.98
C PRO A 193 -12.59 1.16 -9.44
N ALA A 194 -12.78 1.25 -8.12
CA ALA A 194 -14.09 1.08 -7.52
C ALA A 194 -14.92 2.39 -7.52
N VAL A 195 -14.31 3.51 -7.92
CA VAL A 195 -14.88 4.87 -7.92
C VAL A 195 -14.31 5.70 -9.07
N GLU A 196 -15.04 6.71 -9.53
CA GLU A 196 -14.66 7.55 -10.67
C GLU A 196 -13.48 8.50 -10.40
N VAL A 197 -13.17 8.79 -9.13
CA VAL A 197 -12.03 9.65 -8.74
C VAL A 197 -10.66 8.98 -8.87
N CYS A 198 -10.64 7.72 -9.32
CA CYS A 198 -9.46 6.94 -9.63
C CYS A 198 -9.39 6.75 -11.15
N VAL A 199 -8.23 7.05 -11.73
CA VAL A 199 -8.02 6.92 -13.18
C VAL A 199 -7.68 5.47 -13.51
N VAL A 200 -8.34 4.92 -14.54
CA VAL A 200 -8.03 3.60 -15.09
C VAL A 200 -6.68 3.65 -15.81
N VAL A 201 -5.77 2.75 -15.49
CA VAL A 201 -4.48 2.61 -16.17
C VAL A 201 -4.22 1.17 -16.61
N TYR A 202 -3.96 0.98 -17.90
CA TYR A 202 -3.49 -0.29 -18.46
C TYR A 202 -1.99 -0.18 -18.71
N PHE A 203 -1.18 -0.68 -17.79
CA PHE A 203 0.26 -0.80 -18.05
C PHE A 203 0.47 -1.95 -19.03
N VAL A 204 0.97 -1.61 -20.22
CA VAL A 204 1.56 -2.55 -21.16
C VAL A 204 3.05 -2.58 -20.82
N PHE A 205 3.54 -3.70 -20.28
CA PHE A 205 4.96 -3.91 -19.98
C PHE A 205 5.70 -4.49 -21.18
#